data_AF-A0A6L6J3I5-F1
#
_entry.id   AF-A0A6L6J3I5-F1
#
_cell.length_a   1.000
_cell.length_b   1.000
_cell.length_c   1.000
_cell.angle_alpha   90.00
_cell.angle_beta   90.00
_cell.angle_gamma   90.00
#
_symmetry.space_group_name_H-M   'P 1'
#
loop_
_entity.id
_entity.type
_entity.pdbx_description
1 polymer ?
#
loop_
_entity_poly.entity_id
_entity_poly.type
_entity_poly.pdbx_seq_one_letter_code
_entity_poly.pdbx_strand_id
1 'polypeptide(L)' 'MPLLTIGQTWSDPIELQPRDMVQNHGLFLIELCPNNPLVDAASLRLPPDTGAIEIDQAVRVVARSLGGAGHLSIVRGF' A
#
# COMPACT_ATOMS: atom_id res chain seq x y z
N MET A 1 -7.46 -12.01 -7.12
CA MET A 1 -6.60 -10.82 -6.95
C MET A 1 -5.26 -11.27 -6.39
N PRO A 2 -4.13 -10.86 -6.98
CA PRO A 2 -2.81 -11.20 -6.44
C PRO A 2 -2.56 -10.48 -5.12
N LEU A 3 -1.87 -11.17 -4.20
CA LEU A 3 -1.39 -10.60 -2.93
C LEU A 3 0.09 -10.26 -3.07
N LEU A 4 0.44 -9.02 -2.75
CA LEU A 4 1.80 -8.53 -2.62
C LEU A 4 2.24 -8.72 -1.16
N THR A 5 3.36 -9.41 -0.96
CA THR A 5 3.97 -9.53 0.37
C THR A 5 4.74 -8.26 0.68
N ILE A 6 4.34 -7.55 1.74
CA ILE A 6 4.95 -6.31 2.18
C ILE A 6 5.73 -6.57 3.46
N GLY A 7 7.06 -6.45 3.38
CA GLY A 7 7.96 -6.64 4.51
C GLY A 7 8.11 -5.39 5.38
N GLN A 8 9.03 -5.45 6.33
CA GLN A 8 9.35 -4.32 7.21
C GLN A 8 10.20 -3.23 6.53
N THR A 9 10.83 -3.57 5.41
CA THR A 9 11.51 -2.61 4.53
C THR A 9 10.55 -2.11 3.46
N TRP A 10 10.87 -0.95 2.87
CA TRP A 10 10.14 -0.45 1.71
C TRP A 10 10.22 -1.44 0.55
N SER A 11 9.07 -1.67 -0.08
CA SER A 11 8.92 -2.52 -1.25
C SER A 11 9.51 -1.87 -2.50
N ASP A 12 9.57 -2.65 -3.58
CA ASP A 12 9.67 -2.08 -4.92
C ASP A 12 8.48 -1.14 -5.20
N PRO A 13 8.63 -0.17 -6.12
CA PRO A 13 7.55 0.72 -6.50
C PRO A 13 6.35 -0.01 -7.10
N ILE A 14 5.16 0.36 -6.64
CA ILE A 14 3.88 -0.18 -7.04
C ILE A 14 3.16 0.90 -7.87
N GLU A 15 2.84 0.57 -9.12
CA GLU A 15 2.05 1.43 -10.00
C GLU A 15 0.56 1.26 -9.72
N LEU A 16 -0.09 2.35 -9.30
CA LEU A 16 -1.53 2.45 -9.06
C LEU A 16 -2.17 3.34 -10.13
N GLN A 17 -3.34 2.94 -10.58
CA GLN A 17 -4.16 3.62 -11.58
C GLN A 17 -5.38 4.25 -10.90
N PRO A 18 -6.02 5.25 -11.55
CA PRO A 18 -7.30 5.75 -11.09
C PRO A 18 -8.31 4.60 -10.97
N ARG A 19 -9.13 4.65 -9.92
CA ARG A 19 -10.13 3.63 -9.55
C ARG A 19 -9.54 2.30 -9.08
N ASP A 20 -8.25 2.24 -8.77
CA ASP A 20 -7.74 1.10 -8.05
C ASP A 20 -8.16 1.17 -6.58
N MET A 21 -8.45 0.01 -5.99
CA MET A 21 -8.61 -0.10 -4.55
C MET A 21 -7.47 -0.93 -3.96
N VAL A 22 -6.73 -0.33 -3.03
CA VAL A 22 -5.63 -0.96 -2.31
C VAL A 22 -6.12 -1.42 -0.95
N GLN A 23 -5.97 -2.71 -0.65
CA GLN A 23 -6.49 -3.29 0.59
C GLN A 23 -5.39 -4.01 1.38
N ASN A 24 -5.40 -3.83 2.70
CA ASN A 24 -4.55 -4.58 3.62
C ASN A 24 -5.29 -5.83 4.11
N HIS A 25 -4.67 -6.99 3.89
CA HIS A 25 -5.14 -8.29 4.35
C HIS A 25 -4.22 -8.90 5.42
N GLY A 26 -3.27 -8.12 5.94
CA GLY A 26 -2.38 -8.52 7.01
C GLY A 26 -2.85 -8.04 8.38
N LEU A 27 -2.26 -8.66 9.40
CA LEU A 27 -2.45 -8.30 10.82
C LEU A 27 -1.67 -7.04 11.24
N PHE A 28 -0.84 -6.50 10.34
CA PHE A 28 0.04 -5.37 10.61
C PHE A 28 -0.37 -4.16 9.79
N LEU A 29 -0.11 -2.98 10.33
CA LEU A 29 -0.36 -1.72 9.63
C LEU A 29 0.57 -1.62 8.43
N ILE A 30 0.02 -1.30 7.26
CA ILE A 30 0.81 -1.01 6.07
C ILE A 30 0.88 0.50 5.88
N GLU A 31 2.09 1.02 5.75
CA GLU A 31 2.35 2.39 5.39
C GLU A 31 2.64 2.47 3.89
N LEU A 32 1.91 3.35 3.21
CA LEU A 32 2.09 3.70 1.81
C LEU A 32 2.68 5.10 1.72
N CYS A 33 3.75 5.24 0.96
CA CYS A 33 4.36 6.53 0.67
C CYS A 33 4.35 6.78 -0.85
N PRO A 34 3.93 7.96 -1.32
CA PRO A 34 4.14 8.34 -2.70
C PRO A 34 5.64 8.45 -2.96
N ASN A 35 6.11 7.84 -4.04
CA ASN A 35 7.46 7.96 -4.59
C ASN A 35 8.64 7.64 -3.65
N ASN A 36 9.08 8.56 -2.76
CA ASN A 36 10.29 8.39 -1.94
C ASN A 36 10.05 8.67 -0.45
N PRO A 37 10.13 7.65 0.42
CA PRO A 37 9.89 7.79 1.85
C PRO A 37 10.96 8.56 2.63
N LEU A 38 12.09 8.88 2.01
CA LEU A 38 13.12 9.75 2.60
C LEU A 38 12.82 11.24 2.41
N VAL A 39 11.92 11.58 1.49
CA VAL A 39 11.65 12.96 1.06
C VAL A 39 10.18 13.31 1.25
N ASP A 40 9.27 12.37 1.00
CA ASP A 40 7.84 12.56 1.13
C ASP A 40 7.37 12.33 2.58
N ALA A 41 6.84 13.39 3.19
CA ALA A 41 6.25 13.34 4.53
C ALA A 41 4.80 12.82 4.52
N ALA A 42 4.16 12.75 3.34
CA ALA A 42 2.79 12.33 3.19
C ALA A 42 2.71 10.81 3.11
N SER A 43 2.59 10.13 4.25
CA SER A 43 2.32 8.70 4.28
C SER A 43 0.85 8.39 4.60
N LEU A 44 0.28 7.46 3.85
CA LEU A 44 -1.04 6.89 4.11
C LEU A 44 -0.86 5.61 4.91
N ARG A 45 -1.73 5.41 5.91
CA ARG A 45 -1.68 4.22 6.76
C ARG A 45 -2.92 3.39 6.56
N LEU A 46 -2.72 2.17 6.09
CA LEU A 46 -3.75 1.15 5.94
C LEU A 46 -3.79 0.31 7.21
N PRO A 47 -4.84 0.45 8.05
CA PRO A 47 -4.97 -0.36 9.26
C PRO A 47 -5.08 -1.86 8.94
N PRO A 48 -4.75 -2.73 9.91
CA PRO A 48 -4.93 -4.18 9.78
C PRO A 48 -6.37 -4.57 9.46
N ASP A 49 -6.53 -5.69 8.74
CA ASP A 49 -7.79 -6.42 8.44
C ASP A 49 -8.95 -5.65 7.78
N THR A 50 -8.88 -4.32 7.71
CA THR A 50 -9.99 -3.44 7.28
C THR A 50 -9.51 -2.21 6.50
N GLY A 51 -8.20 -1.98 6.42
CA GLY A 51 -7.65 -0.85 5.68
C GLY A 51 -7.89 -1.02 4.19
N ALA A 52 -8.68 -0.13 3.59
CA ALA A 52 -8.82 0.00 2.15
C ALA A 52 -8.78 1.48 1.75
N ILE A 53 -8.14 1.78 0.63
CA ILE A 53 -8.16 3.11 0.01
C ILE A 53 -8.47 2.98 -1.48
N GLU A 54 -9.29 3.90 -1.99
CA GLU A 54 -9.47 4.10 -3.42
C GLU A 54 -8.45 5.11 -3.93
N ILE A 55 -7.97 4.90 -5.15
CA ILE A 55 -6.95 5.71 -5.80
C ILE A 55 -7.63 6.60 -6.84
N ASP A 56 -7.66 7.90 -6.58
CA ASP A 56 -8.33 8.86 -7.47
C ASP A 56 -7.50 9.21 -8.72
N GLN A 57 -6.18 9.07 -8.65
CA GLN A 57 -5.25 9.45 -9.71
C GLN A 57 -4.10 8.44 -9.85
N ALA A 58 -3.55 8.32 -11.06
CA ALA A 58 -2.39 7.47 -11.29
C ALA A 58 -1.22 7.91 -10.39
N VAL A 59 -0.67 6.98 -9.62
CA VAL A 59 0.39 7.26 -8.65
C VAL A 59 1.29 6.05 -8.45
N ARG A 60 2.58 6.33 -8.26
CA ARG A 60 3.57 5.33 -7.87
C ARG A 60 3.78 5.42 -6.35
N VAL A 61 3.60 4.31 -5.65
CA VAL A 61 3.80 4.23 -4.21
C VAL A 61 4.82 3.16 -3.84
N VAL A 62 5.44 3.30 -2.68
CA VAL A 62 6.16 2.22 -2.01
C VAL A 62 5.44 1.87 -0.71
N ALA A 63 5.50 0.61 -0.32
CA ALA A 63 4.81 0.09 0.85
C ALA A 63 5.79 -0.50 1.85
N ARG A 64 5.52 -0.35 3.15
CA ARG A 64 6.17 -1.14 4.21
C ARG A 64 5.16 -1.53 5.26
N SER A 65 5.43 -2.61 5.97
CA SER A 65 4.61 -3.09 7.07
C SER A 65 5.27 -2.77 8.40
N LEU A 66 4.50 -2.24 9.35
CA LEU A 66 4.94 -1.92 10.70
C LEU A 66 4.55 -3.05 11.65
N GLY A 67 5.48 -3.96 11.91
CA GLY A 67 5.32 -5.03 12.92
C GLY A 67 5.54 -6.46 12.41
N GLY A 68 5.63 -6.67 11.09
CA GLY A 68 5.84 -8.00 10.51
C GLY A 68 5.65 -8.02 9.00
N ALA A 69 5.61 -9.20 8.39
CA ALA A 69 5.20 -9.32 6.99
C ALA A 69 3.67 -9.18 6.88
N GLY A 70 3.20 -8.26 6.05
CA GLY A 70 1.79 -8.07 5.72
C GLY A 70 1.48 -8.47 4.28
N HIS A 71 0.20 -8.50 3.94
CA HIS A 71 -0.27 -8.76 2.59
C HIS A 71 -1.13 -7.61 2.09
N LEU A 72 -0.77 -7.08 0.93
CA LEU A 72 -1.48 -5.99 0.28
C LEU A 72 -2.07 -6.50 -1.03
N SER A 73 -3.28 -6.09 -1.35
CA SER A 73 -3.94 -6.44 -2.59
C SER A 73 -4.35 -5.19 -3.35
N ILE A 74 -4.48 -5.32 -4.66
CA ILE A 74 -4.87 -4.22 -5.54
C ILE A 74 -6.00 -4.72 -6.44
N VAL A 75 -7.22 -4.22 -6.20
CA VAL A 75 -8.38 -4.42 -7.05
C VAL A 75 -8.34 -3.36 -8.13
N ARG A 76 -8.21 -3.76 -9.40
CA ARG A 76 -8.12 -2.82 -10.52
C ARG A 76 -9.51 -2.43 -11.02
N GLY A 77 -9.74 -1.13 -11.26
CA GLY A 77 -10.95 -0.61 -11.90
C GLY A 77 -12.25 -0.77 -11.09
N PHE A 78 -12.18 -0.54 -9.79
CA PHE A 78 -13.32 -0.52 -8.87
C PHE A 78 -14.35 0.56 -9.25
#